data_AF-A0A9E1ZJN5-F1
#
_entry.id   AF-A0A9E1ZJN5-F1
#
_cell.length_a   1.000
_cell.length_b   1.000
_cell.length_c   1.000
_cell.angle_alpha   90.00
_cell.angle_beta   90.00
_cell.angle_gamma   90.00
#
_symmetry.space_group_name_H-M   'P 1'
#
loop_
_entity.id
_entity.type
_entity.pdbx_description
1 polymer ?
#
loop_
_entity_poly.entity_id
_entity_poly.type
_entity_poly.pdbx_seq_one_letter_code
_entity_poly.pdbx_strand_id
1 'polypeptide(L)'
;MFALNLLSESTNEPNLTWLLWLVLGIFLLIVIVGWLVSNKKDDEPVAAPSTPAAPAAPAAPDVLKKLEGIGPKVEGVLNAAGITTFAQVAEADVEKLREILAEAKLQMMDPAGWIEQAELAAKGDWDALEKLQDELKGGRRA
;
A
#
# COMPACT_ATOMS: atom_id res chain seq x y z
N MET A 1 -10.13 -21.31 85.74
CA MET A 1 -10.29 -20.01 85.08
C MET A 1 -9.74 -20.14 83.66
N PHE A 2 -10.65 -20.36 82.71
CA PHE A 2 -10.59 -20.14 81.26
C PHE A 2 -9.40 -20.66 80.43
N ALA A 3 -9.64 -21.82 79.80
CA ALA A 3 -9.14 -22.15 78.47
C ALA A 3 -9.99 -21.46 77.38
N LEU A 4 -9.44 -21.41 76.16
CA LEU A 4 -10.05 -21.06 74.85
C LEU A 4 -10.08 -19.57 74.46
N ASN A 5 -9.04 -19.15 73.72
CA ASN A 5 -9.20 -18.20 72.61
C ASN A 5 -8.44 -18.72 71.38
N LEU A 6 -9.11 -19.64 70.68
CA LEU A 6 -8.77 -20.16 69.36
C LEU A 6 -9.39 -19.24 68.29
N LEU A 7 -8.69 -19.09 67.17
CA LEU A 7 -9.11 -18.54 65.87
C LEU A 7 -9.42 -17.03 65.78
N SER A 8 -8.47 -16.29 65.23
CA SER A 8 -8.76 -15.46 64.05
C SER A 8 -7.58 -15.57 63.09
N GLU A 9 -7.67 -16.59 62.25
CA GLU A 9 -6.85 -16.78 61.07
C GLU A 9 -6.94 -15.50 60.22
N SER A 10 -5.82 -14.79 60.06
CA SER A 10 -5.71 -13.73 59.06
C SER A 10 -5.59 -14.38 57.70
N THR A 11 -6.74 -14.72 57.09
CA THR A 11 -6.84 -15.09 55.68
C THR A 11 -6.56 -13.84 54.84
N ASN A 12 -5.28 -13.54 54.65
CA ASN A 12 -4.80 -12.68 53.59
C ASN A 12 -4.98 -13.42 52.25
N GLU A 13 -6.21 -13.47 51.75
CA GLU A 13 -6.50 -13.94 50.40
C GLU A 13 -5.79 -12.99 49.42
N PRO A 14 -4.76 -13.42 48.68
CA PRO A 14 -4.08 -12.55 47.73
C PRO A 14 -5.05 -12.27 46.59
N ASN A 15 -5.72 -11.12 46.65
CA ASN A 15 -6.63 -10.70 45.59
C ASN A 15 -5.82 -10.54 44.28
N LEU A 16 -5.91 -11.55 43.39
CA LEU A 16 -5.17 -11.59 42.12
C LEU A 16 -5.52 -10.45 41.15
N THR A 17 -6.39 -9.51 41.50
CA THR A 17 -6.63 -8.31 40.69
C THR A 17 -5.36 -7.51 40.42
N TRP A 18 -4.41 -7.46 41.34
CA TRP A 18 -3.12 -6.81 41.08
C TRP A 18 -2.32 -7.51 39.96
N LEU A 19 -2.39 -8.84 39.88
CA LEU A 19 -1.82 -9.64 38.80
C LEU A 19 -2.57 -9.40 37.48
N LEU A 20 -3.89 -9.23 37.52
CA LEU A 20 -4.67 -8.85 36.33
C LEU A 20 -4.28 -7.46 35.81
N TRP A 21 -4.09 -6.48 36.69
CA TRP A 21 -3.60 -5.14 36.31
C TRP A 21 -2.14 -5.17 35.81
N LEU A 22 -1.29 -6.03 36.37
CA LEU A 22 0.11 -6.21 35.93
C LEU A 22 0.18 -6.84 34.52
N VAL A 23 -0.59 -7.89 34.27
CA VAL A 23 -0.65 -8.54 32.94
C VAL A 23 -1.28 -7.60 31.91
N LEU A 24 -2.34 -6.87 32.27
CA LEU A 24 -2.97 -5.87 31.41
C LEU A 24 -2.02 -4.73 31.06
N GLY A 25 -1.22 -4.25 32.02
CA GLY A 25 -0.20 -3.24 31.80
C GLY A 25 0.90 -3.70 30.85
N ILE A 26 1.40 -4.94 31.01
CA ILE A 26 2.40 -5.52 30.11
C ILE A 26 1.83 -5.70 28.70
N PHE A 27 0.58 -6.15 28.58
CA PHE A 27 -0.09 -6.29 27.28
C PHE A 27 -0.24 -4.94 26.56
N LEU A 28 -0.68 -3.89 27.28
CA LEU A 28 -0.78 -2.54 26.71
C LEU A 28 0.60 -1.99 26.31
N LEU A 29 1.65 -2.25 27.08
CA LEU A 29 3.02 -1.88 26.73
C LEU A 29 3.47 -2.55 25.43
N ILE A 30 3.19 -3.85 25.25
CA ILE A 30 3.53 -4.58 24.01
C ILE A 30 2.77 -4.01 22.82
N VAL A 31 1.48 -3.66 22.98
CA VAL A 31 0.68 -3.02 21.92
C VAL A 31 1.22 -1.64 21.58
N ILE A 32 1.59 -0.82 22.58
CA ILE A 32 2.14 0.52 22.36
C ILE A 32 3.52 0.44 21.69
N VAL A 33 4.39 -0.49 22.12
CA VAL A 33 5.70 -0.70 21.48
C VAL A 33 5.53 -1.25 20.07
N GLY A 34 4.61 -2.19 19.86
CA GLY A 34 4.26 -2.69 18.53
C GLY A 34 3.71 -1.60 17.62
N TRP A 35 2.86 -0.72 18.14
CA TRP A 35 2.34 0.45 17.42
C TRP A 35 3.44 1.48 17.14
N LEU A 36 4.35 1.73 18.10
CA LEU A 36 5.48 2.65 17.95
C LEU A 36 6.49 2.15 16.90
N VAL A 37 6.69 0.82 16.81
CA VAL A 37 7.52 0.19 15.76
C VAL A 37 6.80 0.20 14.40
N SER A 38 5.48 0.04 14.37
CA SER A 38 4.69 0.05 13.12
C SER A 38 4.36 1.43 12.56
N ASN A 39 4.58 2.52 13.31
CA ASN A 39 4.26 3.89 12.85
C ASN A 39 5.41 4.60 12.12
N LYS A 40 6.40 3.86 11.62
CA LYS A 40 7.45 4.38 10.74
C LYS A 40 7.13 4.02 9.28
N LYS A 41 6.12 4.68 8.71
CA LYS A 41 6.08 4.94 7.28
C LYS A 41 6.73 6.30 7.11
N ASP A 42 8.01 6.26 6.76
CA ASP A 42 8.80 7.43 6.43
C ASP A 42 8.22 8.04 5.15
N ASP A 43 7.78 9.29 5.27
CA ASP A 43 7.50 10.19 4.18
C ASP A 43 8.66 11.19 4.08
N GLU A 44 8.98 11.58 2.85
CA GLU A 44 9.85 12.70 2.41
C GLU A 44 11.38 12.49 2.20
N PRO A 45 12.03 13.24 1.27
CA PRO A 45 12.15 12.90 -0.16
C PRO A 45 13.61 13.03 -0.68
N VAL A 46 13.97 12.35 -1.79
CA VAL A 46 15.19 12.74 -2.55
C VAL A 46 14.99 12.59 -4.05
N ALA A 47 15.01 13.73 -4.74
CA ALA A 47 15.14 13.82 -6.18
C ALA A 47 16.59 13.50 -6.64
N ALA A 48 16.66 12.71 -7.73
CA ALA A 48 17.72 12.52 -8.74
C ALA A 48 18.90 11.56 -8.45
N PRO A 49 19.51 10.88 -9.46
CA PRO A 49 19.13 10.66 -10.87
C PRO A 49 19.08 9.18 -11.31
N SER A 50 18.63 8.97 -12.54
CA SER A 50 18.52 7.72 -13.31
C SER A 50 19.67 6.72 -13.12
N THR A 51 19.33 5.49 -12.73
CA THR A 51 20.11 4.29 -13.06
C THR A 51 19.21 3.38 -13.91
N PRO A 52 19.63 2.94 -15.11
CA PRO A 52 18.93 1.90 -15.83
C PRO A 52 18.91 0.65 -14.95
N ALA A 53 17.74 0.29 -14.43
CA ALA A 53 17.60 -0.88 -13.60
C ALA A 53 17.98 -2.11 -14.44
N ALA A 54 19.01 -2.81 -13.98
CA ALA A 54 19.35 -4.15 -14.46
C ALA A 54 18.10 -5.04 -14.47
N PRO A 55 18.00 -6.03 -15.38
CA PRO A 55 16.77 -6.78 -15.59
C PRO A 55 16.34 -7.45 -14.30
N ALA A 56 15.28 -6.94 -13.67
CA ALA A 56 14.68 -7.56 -12.51
C ALA A 56 14.17 -8.95 -12.93
N ALA A 57 14.38 -9.95 -12.07
CA ALA A 57 13.70 -11.24 -12.12
C ALA A 57 12.20 -11.02 -12.41
N PRO A 58 11.49 -11.96 -13.07
CA PRO A 58 10.12 -11.74 -13.55
C PRO A 58 9.25 -11.18 -12.43
N ALA A 59 9.01 -9.88 -12.49
CA ALA A 59 8.24 -9.17 -11.50
C ALA A 59 6.81 -9.73 -11.58
N ALA A 60 6.20 -9.92 -10.42
CA ALA A 60 4.77 -10.20 -10.40
C ALA A 60 4.03 -9.08 -11.17
N PRO A 61 2.95 -9.40 -11.91
CA PRO A 61 2.16 -8.37 -12.60
C PRO A 61 1.74 -7.25 -11.65
N ASP A 62 1.90 -6.01 -12.11
CA ASP A 62 1.42 -4.84 -11.40
C ASP A 62 -0.09 -4.70 -11.53
N VAL A 63 -0.65 -3.87 -10.64
CA VAL A 63 -2.07 -3.50 -10.65
C VAL A 63 -2.24 -2.23 -11.47
N LEU A 64 -2.31 -2.36 -12.80
CA LEU A 64 -2.39 -1.25 -13.75
C LEU A 64 -3.58 -0.32 -13.52
N LYS A 65 -4.68 -0.83 -12.93
CA LYS A 65 -5.84 -0.02 -12.54
C LYS A 65 -5.56 1.05 -11.46
N LYS A 66 -4.33 1.15 -10.95
CA LYS A 66 -3.88 2.30 -10.14
C LYS A 66 -3.67 3.57 -10.99
N LEU A 67 -3.50 3.43 -12.31
CA LEU A 67 -3.40 4.57 -13.23
C LEU A 67 -4.82 5.04 -13.58
N GLU A 68 -5.05 6.34 -13.52
CA GLU A 68 -6.38 6.89 -13.75
C GLU A 68 -6.79 6.69 -15.22
N GLY A 69 -8.03 6.27 -15.43
CA GLY A 69 -8.53 5.91 -16.77
C GLY A 69 -8.28 4.46 -17.17
N ILE A 70 -7.48 3.70 -16.40
CA ILE A 70 -7.36 2.24 -16.55
C ILE A 70 -8.37 1.55 -15.63
N GLY A 71 -9.48 1.09 -16.20
CA GLY A 71 -10.44 0.21 -15.51
C GLY A 71 -10.09 -1.28 -15.65
N PRO A 72 -10.79 -2.20 -14.96
CA PRO A 72 -10.54 -3.64 -15.01
C PRO A 72 -10.54 -4.24 -16.43
N LYS A 73 -11.36 -3.68 -17.31
CA LYS A 73 -11.42 -4.10 -18.72
C LYS A 73 -10.18 -3.68 -19.51
N VAL A 74 -9.69 -2.46 -19.29
CA VAL A 74 -8.48 -1.94 -19.93
C VAL A 74 -7.26 -2.73 -19.44
N GLU A 75 -7.15 -2.92 -18.12
CA GLU A 75 -6.12 -3.76 -17.51
C GLU A 75 -6.09 -5.18 -18.09
N GLY A 76 -7.26 -5.81 -18.24
CA GLY A 76 -7.36 -7.14 -18.86
C GLY A 76 -6.88 -7.15 -20.32
N VAL A 77 -7.18 -6.11 -21.10
CA VAL A 77 -6.74 -5.98 -22.50
C VAL A 77 -5.23 -5.76 -22.59
N LEU A 78 -4.67 -4.89 -21.74
CA LEU A 78 -3.23 -4.65 -21.68
C LEU A 78 -2.47 -5.91 -21.25
N ASN A 79 -2.95 -6.61 -20.23
CA ASN A 79 -2.38 -7.86 -19.76
C ASN A 79 -2.40 -8.94 -20.86
N ALA A 80 -3.49 -9.04 -21.63
CA ALA A 80 -3.58 -9.95 -22.77
C ALA A 80 -2.60 -9.59 -23.90
N ALA A 81 -2.26 -8.30 -24.05
CA ALA A 81 -1.22 -7.81 -24.95
C ALA A 81 0.21 -7.91 -24.37
N GLY A 82 0.39 -8.50 -23.19
CA GLY A 82 1.68 -8.68 -22.52
C GLY A 82 2.18 -7.45 -21.74
N ILE A 83 1.37 -6.40 -21.64
CA ILE A 83 1.66 -5.21 -20.82
C ILE A 83 1.06 -5.47 -19.43
N THR A 84 1.93 -5.85 -18.50
CA THR A 84 1.56 -6.33 -17.17
C THR A 84 2.22 -5.54 -16.04
N THR A 85 3.10 -4.59 -16.36
CA THR A 85 3.83 -3.78 -15.36
C THR A 85 3.72 -2.29 -15.66
N PHE A 86 3.88 -1.45 -14.64
CA PHE A 86 3.93 0.01 -14.82
C PHE A 86 5.08 0.42 -15.74
N ALA A 87 6.24 -0.23 -15.61
CA ALA A 87 7.39 0.03 -16.48
C ALA A 87 7.06 -0.22 -17.96
N GLN A 88 6.33 -1.30 -18.28
CA GLN A 88 5.90 -1.58 -19.64
C GLN A 88 4.89 -0.57 -20.17
N VAL A 89 4.03 0.01 -19.33
CA VAL A 89 3.12 1.10 -19.73
C VAL A 89 3.91 2.38 -19.98
N ALA A 90 4.89 2.69 -19.13
CA ALA A 90 5.74 3.88 -19.26
C ALA A 90 6.63 3.84 -20.52
N GLU A 91 7.09 2.65 -20.92
CA GLU A 91 7.91 2.44 -22.11
C GLU A 91 7.09 2.24 -23.39
N ALA A 92 5.76 2.09 -23.29
CA ALA A 92 4.92 1.84 -24.45
C ALA A 92 4.65 3.11 -25.27
N ASP A 93 4.68 2.98 -26.59
CA ASP A 93 4.24 4.04 -27.48
C ASP A 93 2.72 4.27 -27.35
N VAL A 94 2.31 5.55 -27.33
CA VAL A 94 0.89 5.95 -27.30
C VAL A 94 0.13 5.32 -28.46
N GLU A 95 0.73 5.23 -29.64
CA GLU A 95 0.11 4.63 -30.83
C GLU A 95 -0.15 3.14 -30.63
N LYS A 96 0.83 2.39 -30.11
CA LYS A 96 0.68 0.97 -29.78
C LYS A 96 -0.43 0.73 -28.74
N LEU A 97 -0.49 1.57 -27.70
CA LEU A 97 -1.57 1.49 -26.72
C LEU A 97 -2.93 1.77 -27.36
N ARG A 98 -3.03 2.76 -28.27
CA ARG A 98 -4.25 3.04 -29.02
C ARG A 98 -4.67 1.88 -29.92
N GLU A 99 -3.73 1.23 -30.60
CA GLU A 99 -4.01 0.05 -31.43
C GLU A 99 -4.59 -1.11 -30.60
N ILE A 100 -3.94 -1.45 -29.49
CA ILE A 100 -4.41 -2.49 -28.54
C ILE A 100 -5.84 -2.17 -28.05
N LEU A 101 -6.10 -0.92 -27.70
CA LEU A 101 -7.43 -0.48 -27.27
C LEU A 101 -8.45 -0.52 -28.41
N ALA A 102 -8.07 -0.13 -29.62
CA ALA A 102 -8.94 -0.15 -30.79
C ALA A 102 -9.39 -1.58 -31.14
N GLU A 103 -8.48 -2.56 -31.11
CA GLU A 103 -8.81 -3.97 -31.30
C GLU A 103 -9.85 -4.47 -30.27
N ALA A 104 -9.77 -3.95 -29.04
CA ALA A 104 -10.72 -4.24 -27.96
C ALA A 104 -12.00 -3.38 -27.97
N LYS A 105 -12.19 -2.52 -28.99
CA LYS A 105 -13.30 -1.54 -29.10
C LYS A 105 -13.33 -0.51 -27.96
N LEU A 106 -12.15 -0.13 -27.47
CA LEU A 106 -11.91 0.84 -26.40
C LEU A 106 -11.24 2.13 -26.92
N GLN A 107 -11.42 2.46 -28.21
CA GLN A 107 -10.77 3.63 -28.84
C GLN A 107 -11.16 5.00 -28.27
N MET A 108 -12.13 5.06 -27.33
CA MET A 108 -12.55 6.29 -26.67
C MET A 108 -11.66 6.66 -25.47
N MET A 109 -10.83 5.73 -25.01
CA MET A 109 -9.85 5.97 -23.94
C MET A 109 -8.62 6.70 -24.50
N ASP A 110 -8.01 7.55 -23.69
CA ASP A 110 -6.78 8.26 -24.06
C ASP A 110 -5.58 7.70 -23.27
N PRO A 111 -4.69 6.90 -23.90
CA PRO A 111 -3.55 6.31 -23.20
C PRO A 111 -2.40 7.30 -22.96
N ALA A 112 -2.45 8.52 -23.50
CA ALA A 112 -1.35 9.47 -23.36
C ALA A 112 -1.09 9.86 -21.90
N GLY A 113 -2.15 10.01 -21.08
CA GLY A 113 -2.02 10.31 -19.66
C GLY A 113 -1.49 9.13 -18.83
N TRP A 114 -1.64 7.89 -19.32
CA TRP A 114 -1.20 6.72 -18.58
C TRP A 114 0.32 6.60 -18.52
N ILE A 115 1.04 7.09 -19.53
CA ILE A 115 2.50 7.00 -19.58
C ILE A 115 3.12 7.79 -18.42
N GLU A 116 2.72 9.05 -18.24
CA GLU A 116 3.24 9.92 -17.16
C GLU A 116 2.93 9.34 -15.77
N GLN A 117 1.71 8.81 -15.60
CA GLN A 117 1.31 8.13 -14.36
C GLN A 117 2.11 6.83 -14.13
N ALA A 118 2.34 6.06 -15.19
CA ALA A 118 3.07 4.80 -15.15
C ALA A 118 4.54 5.01 -14.79
N GLU A 119 5.16 6.10 -15.25
CA GLU A 119 6.54 6.44 -14.87
C GLU A 119 6.67 6.69 -13.36
N LEU A 120 5.71 7.38 -12.75
CA LEU A 120 5.68 7.61 -11.30
C LEU A 120 5.41 6.30 -10.54
N ALA A 121 4.43 5.51 -11.00
CA ALA A 121 4.10 4.23 -10.40
C ALA A 121 5.26 3.21 -10.49
N ALA A 122 5.99 3.18 -11.61
CA ALA A 122 7.15 2.31 -11.80
C ALA A 122 8.32 2.69 -10.88
N LYS A 123 8.43 3.96 -10.50
CA LYS A 123 9.40 4.45 -9.51
C LYS A 123 8.92 4.24 -8.06
N GLY A 124 7.66 3.85 -7.87
CA GLY A 124 7.03 3.76 -6.55
C GLY A 124 6.72 5.12 -5.92
N ASP A 125 6.71 6.20 -6.72
CA ASP A 125 6.43 7.56 -6.28
C ASP A 125 4.92 7.79 -6.22
N TRP A 126 4.29 7.21 -5.21
CA TRP A 126 2.84 7.20 -5.06
C TRP A 126 2.28 8.59 -4.71
N ASP A 127 3.05 9.39 -3.97
CA ASP A 127 2.63 10.73 -3.56
C ASP A 127 2.62 11.69 -4.76
N ALA A 128 3.66 11.63 -5.62
CA ALA A 128 3.65 12.38 -6.87
C ALA A 128 2.55 11.91 -7.82
N LEU A 129 2.26 10.60 -7.85
CA LEU A 129 1.17 10.06 -8.66
C LEU A 129 -0.19 10.58 -8.20
N GLU A 130 -0.46 10.58 -6.89
CA GLU A 130 -1.71 11.11 -6.32
C GLU A 130 -1.86 12.59 -6.65
N LYS A 131 -0.81 13.39 -6.47
CA LYS A 131 -0.82 14.80 -6.84
C LYS A 131 -1.08 15.02 -8.34
N LEU A 132 -0.46 14.22 -9.20
CA LEU A 132 -0.73 14.27 -10.63
C LEU A 132 -2.19 13.92 -10.92
N GLN A 133 -2.74 12.89 -10.27
CA GLN A 133 -4.14 12.48 -10.41
C GLN A 133 -5.13 13.55 -9.96
N ASP A 134 -4.83 14.30 -8.90
CA ASP A 134 -5.66 15.43 -8.46
C ASP A 134 -5.75 16.56 -9.49
N GLU A 135 -4.71 16.72 -10.32
CA GLU A 135 -4.66 17.71 -11.41
C GLU A 135 -5.31 17.20 -12.70
N LEU A 136 -5.50 15.88 -12.84
CA LEU A 136 -6.10 15.25 -14.01
C LEU A 136 -7.63 15.16 -13.89
N LYS A 137 -8.29 15.06 -15.04
CA LYS A 137 -9.74 14.79 -15.14
C LYS A 137 -9.99 13.56 -16.00
N GLY A 138 -10.13 12.42 -15.36
CA GLY A 138 -10.33 11.13 -16.03
C GLY A 138 -9.08 10.67 -16.77
N GLY A 139 -7.89 10.94 -16.23
CA GLY A 139 -6.60 10.59 -16.85
C GLY A 139 -6.18 11.50 -18.02
N ARG A 140 -6.80 12.69 -18.15
CA ARG A 140 -6.44 13.71 -19.14
C ARG A 140 -6.19 15.03 -18.44
N ARG A 141 -5.29 15.88 -18.97
CA ARG A 141 -5.09 17.23 -18.43
C ARG A 141 -6.43 17.98 -18.41
N ALA A 142 -6.78 18.48 -17.23
CA ALA A 142 -8.06 19.14 -16.95
C ALA A 142 -8.28 20.42 -17.76
#